data_AF-A0A835GNA7-F1
#
_entry.id   AF-A0A835GNA7-F1
#
_cell.length_a   1.000
_cell.length_b   1.000
_cell.length_c   1.000
_cell.angle_alpha   90.00
_cell.angle_beta   90.00
_cell.angle_gamma   90.00
#
_symmetry.space_group_name_H-M   'P 1'
#
loop_
_entity.id
_entity.type
_entity.pdbx_description
1 polymer ?
#
loop_
_entity_poly.entity_id
_entity_poly.type
_entity_poly.pdbx_seq_one_letter_code
_entity_poly.pdbx_strand_id
1 'polypeptide(L)'
;MANDRPLAAHEILDALENVSDNEEDYRERLICILPPPVDPDCLTDEDSGEEDSVTLNNLPRNILLQPAEVMIQGQIMVSDTEEEPSDSTGRTKRRRTYAWRKRDLAKNPVNWPDVQGACQDKRPIEWFENFLDEDVISLLVSESNKYAVKKNLPGDITTEDMKCFIGILLVRINPKQSAKRFSQSEKRNIVIEEPHMVSIYNKYMGGVDRSDENISHYRIGIREKMPKEGLADPPIMNMLIVVKTK
;
A
#
# COMPACT_ATOMS: atom_id res chain seq x y z
N MET A 1 35.51 -7.02 -28.31
CA MET A 1 34.31 -6.17 -28.48
C MET A 1 33.13 -7.06 -28.11
N ALA A 2 32.70 -7.00 -26.85
CA ALA A 2 31.53 -7.74 -26.40
C ALA A 2 30.30 -6.98 -26.91
N ASN A 3 29.39 -7.68 -27.60
CA ASN A 3 28.12 -7.10 -28.00
C ASN A 3 27.25 -6.99 -26.75
N ASP A 4 27.11 -5.80 -26.19
CA ASP A 4 26.19 -5.50 -25.08
C ASP A 4 24.75 -5.52 -25.60
N ARG A 5 24.25 -6.71 -25.94
CA ARG A 5 22.82 -6.94 -26.13
C ARG A 5 22.19 -7.11 -24.74
N PRO A 6 20.99 -6.56 -24.48
CA PRO A 6 20.29 -6.84 -23.23
C PRO A 6 19.98 -8.34 -23.14
N LEU A 7 20.20 -8.93 -21.97
CA LEU A 7 19.89 -10.33 -21.69
C LEU A 7 18.37 -10.49 -21.60
N ALA A 8 17.84 -11.56 -22.16
CA ALA A 8 16.43 -11.90 -21.98
C ALA A 8 16.19 -12.51 -20.59
N ALA A 9 14.98 -12.40 -20.07
CA ALA A 9 14.63 -12.87 -18.72
C ALA A 9 14.97 -14.36 -18.49
N HIS A 10 14.75 -15.24 -19.47
CA HIS A 10 15.14 -16.65 -19.37
C HIS A 10 16.65 -16.87 -19.26
N GLU A 11 17.47 -16.09 -19.98
CA GLU A 11 18.94 -16.20 -19.91
C GLU A 11 19.44 -15.86 -18.50
N ILE A 12 18.79 -14.89 -17.83
CA ILE A 12 19.08 -14.52 -16.45
C ILE A 12 18.65 -15.61 -15.47
N LEU A 13 17.46 -16.18 -15.64
CA LEU A 13 16.95 -17.24 -14.78
C LEU A 13 17.84 -18.49 -14.87
N ASP A 14 18.20 -18.92 -16.07
CA ASP A 14 19.12 -20.04 -16.30
C ASP A 14 20.49 -19.75 -15.67
N ALA A 15 21.00 -18.52 -15.79
CA ALA A 15 22.26 -18.15 -15.15
C ALA A 15 22.18 -18.21 -13.63
N LEU A 16 21.05 -17.82 -13.02
CA LEU A 16 20.82 -17.86 -11.58
C LEU A 16 20.68 -19.28 -11.03
N GLU A 17 20.03 -20.18 -11.77
CA GLU A 17 19.89 -21.60 -11.41
C GLU A 17 21.24 -22.34 -11.45
N ASN A 18 22.13 -21.94 -12.35
CA ASN A 18 23.45 -22.54 -12.51
C ASN A 18 24.54 -21.92 -11.60
N VAL A 19 24.24 -20.90 -10.79
CA VAL A 19 25.17 -20.42 -9.77
C VAL A 19 25.27 -21.49 -8.70
N SER A 20 26.44 -22.11 -8.52
CA SER A 20 26.69 -23.06 -7.44
C SER A 20 26.23 -22.45 -6.12
N ASP A 21 25.45 -23.20 -5.34
CA ASP A 21 25.01 -22.85 -3.98
C ASP A 21 26.24 -22.62 -3.08
N ASN A 22 26.89 -21.47 -3.21
CA ASN A 22 27.79 -20.97 -2.20
C ASN A 22 26.86 -20.53 -1.06
N GLU A 23 26.79 -21.35 -0.01
CA GLU A 23 26.01 -21.17 1.24
C GLU A 23 26.29 -19.85 1.99
N GLU A 24 27.03 -18.91 1.39
CA GLU A 24 27.42 -17.60 1.92
C GLU A 24 26.86 -16.41 1.10
N ASP A 25 26.25 -16.62 -0.08
CA ASP A 25 25.66 -15.54 -0.89
C ASP A 25 24.15 -15.37 -0.64
N TYR A 26 23.80 -14.71 0.48
CA TYR A 26 22.41 -14.37 0.84
C TYR A 26 21.92 -13.05 0.22
N ARG A 27 22.53 -12.56 -0.87
CA ARG A 27 22.15 -11.28 -1.46
C ARG A 27 20.80 -11.38 -2.14
N GLU A 28 19.93 -10.42 -1.88
CA GLU A 28 18.67 -10.30 -2.60
C GLU A 28 18.94 -9.85 -4.04
N ARG A 29 18.47 -10.65 -5.00
CA ARG A 29 18.57 -10.39 -6.43
C ARG A 29 17.17 -10.03 -6.95
N LEU A 30 17.02 -8.81 -7.43
CA LEU A 30 15.79 -8.31 -8.05
C LEU A 30 15.96 -8.41 -9.56
N ILE A 31 15.04 -9.11 -10.23
CA ILE A 31 14.98 -9.18 -11.69
C ILE A 31 13.95 -8.17 -12.18
N CYS A 32 14.38 -7.20 -12.97
CA CYS A 32 13.53 -6.19 -13.57
C CYS A 32 13.35 -6.50 -15.06
N ILE A 33 12.13 -6.87 -15.46
CA ILE A 33 11.78 -7.05 -16.87
C ILE A 33 11.52 -5.67 -17.47
N LEU A 34 12.26 -5.33 -18.53
CA LEU A 34 12.14 -4.05 -19.22
C LEU A 34 10.96 -4.09 -20.20
N PRO A 35 10.30 -2.95 -20.43
CA PRO A 35 9.26 -2.87 -21.46
C PRO A 35 9.86 -3.28 -22.81
N PRO A 36 9.08 -3.98 -23.67
CA PRO A 36 9.56 -4.34 -24.99
C PRO A 36 9.92 -3.06 -25.76
N PRO A 37 10.95 -3.08 -26.62
CA PRO A 37 11.25 -1.94 -27.47
C PRO A 37 10.00 -1.59 -28.29
N VAL A 38 9.67 -0.29 -28.33
CA VAL A 38 8.48 0.21 -29.04
C VAL A 38 8.70 -0.01 -30.53
N ASP A 39 8.16 -1.10 -31.06
CA ASP A 39 8.05 -1.32 -32.50
C ASP A 39 6.68 -0.79 -32.96
N PRO A 40 6.63 0.33 -33.72
CA PRO A 40 5.38 0.92 -34.18
C PRO A 40 4.59 0.02 -35.15
N ASP A 41 5.20 -1.05 -35.68
CA ASP A 41 4.56 -2.00 -36.58
C ASP A 41 4.07 -3.29 -35.87
N CYS A 42 4.24 -3.40 -34.55
CA CYS A 42 3.81 -4.57 -33.78
C CYS A 42 2.31 -4.49 -33.45
N LEU A 43 1.50 -5.32 -34.12
CA LEU A 43 0.08 -5.51 -33.80
C LEU A 43 -0.03 -6.34 -32.51
N THR A 44 -0.24 -5.67 -31.38
CA THR A 44 -0.29 -6.27 -30.03
C THR A 44 -1.67 -6.82 -29.64
N ASP A 45 -2.51 -7.22 -30.61
CA ASP A 45 -3.88 -7.67 -30.33
C ASP A 45 -4.05 -9.20 -30.28
N GLU A 46 -2.97 -9.96 -30.52
CA GLU A 46 -3.00 -11.41 -30.42
C GLU A 46 -2.83 -11.88 -28.97
N ASP A 47 -3.93 -11.77 -28.23
CA ASP A 47 -4.11 -12.33 -26.88
C ASP A 47 -4.14 -13.87 -26.95
N SER A 48 -2.96 -14.48 -27.02
CA SER A 48 -2.77 -15.93 -27.06
C SER A 48 -2.64 -16.53 -25.66
N GLY A 49 -3.78 -16.95 -25.09
CA GLY A 49 -3.88 -18.22 -24.37
C GLY A 49 -4.02 -18.20 -22.83
N GLU A 50 -5.16 -18.73 -22.37
CA GLU A 50 -5.39 -19.48 -21.11
C GLU A 50 -4.58 -19.03 -19.87
N GLU A 51 -4.75 -17.77 -19.46
CA GLU A 51 -4.01 -17.12 -18.37
C GLU A 51 -4.50 -17.46 -16.94
N ASP A 52 -5.31 -18.49 -16.74
CA ASP A 52 -6.00 -18.71 -15.46
C ASP A 52 -5.13 -19.35 -14.34
N SER A 53 -3.81 -19.52 -14.55
CA SER A 53 -2.90 -20.01 -13.49
C SER A 53 -1.43 -19.60 -13.65
N VAL A 54 -1.14 -18.30 -13.58
CA VAL A 54 0.26 -17.81 -13.55
C VAL A 54 0.90 -18.18 -12.19
N THR A 55 1.93 -19.04 -12.22
CA THR A 55 2.78 -19.37 -11.05
C THR A 55 4.24 -19.03 -11.38
N LEU A 56 5.09 -18.83 -10.37
CA LEU A 56 6.51 -18.46 -10.55
C LEU A 56 7.27 -19.43 -11.49
N ASN A 57 6.84 -20.69 -11.53
CA ASN A 57 7.44 -21.74 -12.35
C ASN A 57 6.86 -21.82 -13.78
N ASN A 58 5.88 -20.97 -14.12
CA ASN A 58 5.17 -21.00 -15.40
C ASN A 58 4.92 -19.58 -15.92
N LEU A 59 6.00 -18.82 -16.14
CA LEU A 59 5.91 -17.50 -16.75
C LEU A 59 5.59 -17.62 -18.25
N PRO A 60 4.73 -16.75 -18.80
CA PRO A 60 4.37 -16.79 -20.21
C PRO A 60 5.58 -16.44 -21.09
N ARG A 61 5.59 -17.00 -22.32
CA ARG A 61 6.71 -16.91 -23.27
C ARG A 61 7.09 -15.46 -23.59
N ASN A 62 6.10 -14.57 -23.69
CA ASN A 62 6.31 -13.14 -23.96
C ASN A 62 7.16 -12.47 -22.87
N ILE A 63 6.97 -12.84 -21.60
CA ILE A 63 7.76 -12.35 -20.46
C ILE A 63 9.18 -12.92 -20.49
N LEU A 64 9.33 -14.21 -20.79
CA LEU A 64 10.64 -14.88 -20.81
C LEU A 64 11.59 -14.37 -21.91
N LEU A 65 11.03 -13.84 -23.00
CA LEU A 65 11.77 -13.28 -24.13
C LEU A 65 12.05 -11.78 -23.98
N GLN A 66 11.48 -11.11 -22.98
CA GLN A 66 11.72 -9.68 -22.77
C GLN A 66 13.13 -9.42 -22.24
N PRO A 67 13.75 -8.29 -22.65
CA PRO A 67 15.00 -7.84 -22.06
C PRO A 67 14.81 -7.58 -20.57
N ALA A 68 15.76 -7.99 -19.74
CA ALA A 68 15.69 -7.85 -18.29
C ALA A 68 17.06 -7.52 -17.69
N GLU A 69 17.04 -6.94 -16.49
CA GLU A 69 18.22 -6.56 -15.72
C GLU A 69 18.16 -7.16 -14.31
N VAL A 70 19.34 -7.49 -13.75
CA VAL A 70 19.45 -7.97 -12.37
C VAL A 70 20.06 -6.88 -11.50
N MET A 71 19.37 -6.53 -10.42
CA MET A 71 19.87 -5.65 -9.37
C MET A 71 20.21 -6.47 -8.13
N ILE A 72 21.40 -6.29 -7.58
CA ILE A 72 21.82 -6.94 -6.34
C ILE A 72 21.74 -5.89 -5.22
N GLN A 73 20.81 -6.04 -4.28
CA GLN A 73 20.69 -5.14 -3.13
C GLN A 73 21.37 -5.75 -1.89
N GLY A 74 22.34 -5.03 -1.31
CA GLY A 74 22.97 -5.40 -0.05
C GLY A 74 24.19 -4.53 0.32
N GLN A 75 24.08 -3.77 1.41
CA GLN A 75 25.21 -3.08 2.05
C GLN A 75 26.22 -4.09 2.61
N ILE A 76 27.49 -3.84 2.32
CA ILE A 76 28.63 -4.52 2.93
C ILE A 76 28.79 -3.97 4.36
N MET A 77 28.44 -4.76 5.39
CA MET A 77 28.96 -4.55 6.74
C MET A 77 30.29 -5.29 6.85
N VAL A 78 31.35 -4.72 6.27
CA VAL A 78 32.73 -5.03 6.67
C VAL A 78 32.99 -4.15 7.87
N SER A 79 32.98 -4.74 9.06
CA SER A 79 33.56 -4.13 10.24
C SER A 79 34.90 -4.81 10.50
N ASP A 80 35.94 -4.28 9.87
CA ASP A 80 37.31 -4.47 10.33
C ASP A 80 37.46 -3.76 11.68
N THR A 81 37.58 -4.49 12.78
CA THR A 81 38.35 -4.07 13.96
C THR A 81 38.82 -5.31 14.70
N GLU A 82 40.14 -5.47 14.76
CA GLU A 82 40.86 -6.46 15.54
C GLU A 82 40.51 -6.35 17.03
N GLU A 83 40.13 -7.46 17.67
CA GLU A 83 40.49 -7.78 19.06
C GLU A 83 40.09 -9.24 19.36
N GLU A 84 41.09 -10.10 19.53
CA GLU A 84 40.95 -11.45 20.07
C GLU A 84 40.38 -11.40 21.50
N PRO A 85 39.44 -12.30 21.86
CA PRO A 85 39.81 -13.22 22.93
C PRO A 85 39.36 -14.65 22.66
N SER A 86 40.36 -15.52 22.56
CA SER A 86 40.47 -16.84 23.18
C SER A 86 39.19 -17.58 23.62
N ASP A 87 39.10 -18.77 23.05
CA ASP A 87 38.64 -20.04 23.61
C ASP A 87 37.24 -20.55 23.25
N SER A 88 37.33 -21.75 22.71
CA SER A 88 36.32 -22.61 22.14
C SER A 88 35.30 -23.12 23.16
N THR A 89 34.01 -22.86 22.93
CA THR A 89 32.96 -23.86 23.24
C THR A 89 31.80 -23.71 22.25
N GLY A 90 31.58 -24.76 21.45
CA GLY A 90 30.46 -24.85 20.52
C GLY A 90 29.11 -24.73 21.24
N ARG A 91 28.50 -23.56 21.19
CA ARG A 91 27.19 -23.30 21.79
C ARG A 91 26.12 -23.94 20.89
N THR A 92 25.73 -25.18 21.19
CA THR A 92 24.56 -25.82 20.57
C THR A 92 23.35 -24.92 20.82
N LYS A 93 22.84 -24.26 19.77
CA LYS A 93 21.65 -23.41 19.83
C LYS A 93 20.48 -24.26 20.32
N ARG A 94 20.10 -24.12 21.59
CA ARG A 94 18.91 -24.75 22.16
C ARG A 94 17.70 -24.32 21.32
N ARG A 95 17.06 -25.27 20.62
CA ARG A 95 15.80 -25.03 19.92
C ARG A 95 14.77 -24.54 20.95
N ARG A 96 14.40 -23.26 20.88
CA ARG A 96 13.32 -22.71 21.69
C ARG A 96 12.05 -23.50 21.39
N THR A 97 11.47 -24.12 22.41
CA THR A 97 10.19 -24.81 22.28
C THR A 97 9.09 -23.79 22.55
N TYR A 98 8.13 -23.72 21.63
CA TYR A 98 7.03 -22.76 21.67
C TYR A 98 5.72 -23.49 21.93
N ALA A 99 4.83 -22.86 22.68
CA ALA A 99 3.47 -23.36 22.91
C ALA A 99 2.49 -22.38 22.28
N TRP A 100 1.65 -22.88 21.37
CA TRP A 100 0.56 -22.09 20.80
C TRP A 100 -0.60 -22.02 21.79
N ARG A 101 -1.10 -20.82 22.08
CA ARG A 101 -2.36 -20.63 22.81
C ARG A 101 -3.38 -19.99 21.89
N LYS A 102 -4.60 -20.54 21.88
CA LYS A 102 -5.76 -19.93 21.23
C LYS A 102 -6.44 -19.02 22.24
N ARG A 103 -5.95 -17.80 22.38
CA ARG A 103 -6.54 -16.73 23.17
C ARG A 103 -6.43 -15.43 22.39
N ASP A 104 -7.38 -14.53 22.59
CA ASP A 104 -7.28 -13.18 22.04
C ASP A 104 -6.10 -12.45 22.71
N LEU A 105 -5.48 -11.52 21.99
CA LEU A 105 -4.47 -10.64 22.56
C LEU A 105 -5.04 -9.97 23.82
N ALA A 106 -4.27 -9.97 24.91
CA ALA A 106 -4.65 -9.15 26.05
C ALA A 106 -4.72 -7.71 25.58
N LYS A 107 -5.92 -7.11 25.64
CA LYS A 107 -6.04 -5.66 25.51
C LYS A 107 -5.31 -5.08 26.70
N ASN A 108 -4.10 -4.59 26.50
CA ASN A 108 -3.58 -3.60 27.45
C ASN A 108 -4.63 -2.49 27.50
N PRO A 109 -5.13 -2.10 28.69
CA PRO A 109 -5.99 -0.94 28.80
C PRO A 109 -5.11 0.27 28.48
N VAL A 110 -4.96 0.56 27.19
CA VAL A 110 -4.42 1.83 26.73
C VAL A 110 -5.43 2.86 27.19
N ASN A 111 -5.05 3.64 28.19
CA ASN A 111 -5.84 4.78 28.63
C ASN A 111 -5.79 5.81 27.50
N TRP A 112 -6.79 5.80 26.64
CA TRP A 112 -6.95 6.83 25.64
C TRP A 112 -7.34 8.12 26.37
N PRO A 113 -6.56 9.21 26.27
CA PRO A 113 -6.96 10.47 26.86
C PRO A 113 -8.33 10.88 26.31
N ASP A 114 -9.22 11.37 27.17
CA ASP A 114 -10.62 11.74 26.86
C ASP A 114 -10.76 12.85 25.80
N VAL A 115 -9.64 13.35 25.26
CA VAL A 115 -9.60 14.42 24.27
C VAL A 115 -8.90 13.91 23.02
N GLN A 116 -9.67 13.31 22.12
CA GLN A 116 -9.37 13.32 20.69
C GLN A 116 -10.19 14.42 20.00
N GLY A 117 -10.15 15.63 20.54
CA GLY A 117 -10.24 16.79 19.66
C GLY A 117 -8.84 16.99 19.11
N ALA A 118 -8.61 16.72 17.82
CA ALA A 118 -7.38 17.21 17.19
C ALA A 118 -7.27 18.69 17.56
N CYS A 119 -6.15 19.10 18.16
CA CYS A 119 -5.84 20.52 18.28
C CYS A 119 -5.77 21.03 16.84
N GLN A 120 -6.88 21.58 16.34
CA GLN A 120 -7.00 21.97 14.95
C GLN A 120 -6.39 23.37 14.82
N ASP A 121 -5.06 23.41 14.83
CA ASP A 121 -4.30 24.65 14.65
C ASP A 121 -4.49 25.23 13.25
N LYS A 122 -4.94 24.38 12.30
CA LYS A 122 -5.15 24.74 10.90
C LYS A 122 -6.62 25.02 10.59
N ARG A 123 -6.86 26.04 9.77
CA ARG A 123 -8.20 26.34 9.27
C ARG A 123 -8.65 25.25 8.28
N PRO A 124 -9.96 24.99 8.14
CA PRO A 124 -10.46 23.99 7.18
C PRO A 124 -9.97 24.18 5.74
N ILE A 125 -9.76 25.42 5.32
CA ILE A 125 -9.20 25.75 4.00
C ILE A 125 -7.74 25.28 3.87
N GLU A 126 -6.95 25.35 4.92
CA GLU A 126 -5.54 24.92 4.91
C GLU A 126 -5.42 23.40 4.83
N TRP A 127 -6.41 22.67 5.34
CA TRP A 127 -6.50 21.22 5.13
C TRP A 127 -6.86 20.89 3.69
N PHE A 128 -7.79 21.64 3.12
CA PHE A 128 -8.20 21.50 1.73
C PHE A 128 -7.05 21.78 0.76
N GLU A 129 -6.27 22.83 1.02
CA GLU A 129 -5.07 23.17 0.24
C GLU A 129 -3.95 22.12 0.33
N ASN A 130 -3.92 21.25 1.35
CA ASN A 130 -2.97 20.13 1.35
C ASN A 130 -3.40 18.99 0.42
N PHE A 131 -4.69 18.90 0.08
CA PHE A 131 -5.23 17.86 -0.79
C PHE A 131 -5.32 18.34 -2.25
N LEU A 132 -5.76 19.59 -2.43
CA LEU A 132 -5.71 20.34 -3.69
C LEU A 132 -4.64 21.42 -3.55
N ASP A 133 -3.39 20.97 -3.62
CA ASP A 133 -2.23 21.82 -3.54
C ASP A 133 -2.05 22.68 -4.80
N GLU A 134 -1.12 23.63 -4.72
CA GLU A 134 -0.88 24.58 -5.81
C GLU A 134 -0.43 23.87 -7.10
N ASP A 135 0.26 22.73 -6.98
CA ASP A 135 0.71 21.93 -8.12
C ASP A 135 -0.47 21.28 -8.85
N VAL A 136 -1.43 20.71 -8.12
CA VAL A 136 -2.65 20.16 -8.72
C VAL A 136 -3.50 21.27 -9.35
N ILE A 137 -3.63 22.42 -8.70
CA ILE A 137 -4.35 23.56 -9.27
C ILE A 137 -3.67 24.06 -10.55
N SER A 138 -2.35 24.19 -10.53
CA SER A 138 -1.54 24.59 -11.70
C SER A 138 -1.69 23.59 -12.86
N LEU A 139 -1.67 22.29 -12.56
CA LEU A 139 -1.92 21.24 -13.56
C LEU A 139 -3.30 21.41 -14.20
N LEU A 140 -4.35 21.58 -13.39
CA LEU A 140 -5.72 21.78 -13.89
C LEU A 140 -5.85 23.02 -14.77
N VAL A 141 -5.22 24.13 -14.39
CA VAL A 141 -5.19 25.36 -15.18
C VAL A 141 -4.51 25.11 -16.53
N SER A 142 -3.33 24.49 -16.51
CA SER A 142 -2.53 24.25 -17.72
C SER A 142 -3.25 23.34 -18.73
N GLU A 143 -3.88 22.26 -18.26
CA GLU A 143 -4.62 21.34 -19.13
C GLU A 143 -5.93 21.96 -19.63
N SER A 144 -6.61 22.75 -18.80
CA SER A 144 -7.83 23.46 -19.20
C SER A 144 -7.55 24.49 -20.29
N ASN A 145 -6.45 25.24 -20.17
CA ASN A 145 -6.05 26.21 -21.20
C ASN A 145 -5.59 25.52 -22.49
N LYS A 146 -4.84 24.42 -22.41
CA LYS A 146 -4.51 23.60 -23.59
C LYS A 146 -5.78 23.12 -24.32
N TYR A 147 -6.77 22.66 -23.56
CA TYR A 147 -8.05 22.24 -24.12
C TYR A 147 -8.83 23.40 -24.76
N ALA A 148 -8.85 24.57 -24.12
CA ALA A 148 -9.48 25.77 -24.66
C ALA A 148 -8.87 26.16 -26.01
N VAL A 149 -7.53 26.19 -26.12
CA VAL A 149 -6.83 26.47 -27.37
C VAL A 149 -7.18 25.44 -28.45
N LYS A 150 -7.26 24.15 -28.10
CA LYS A 150 -7.72 23.08 -29.03
C LYS A 150 -9.14 23.32 -29.56
N LYS A 151 -9.98 24.04 -28.80
CA LYS A 151 -11.34 24.44 -29.18
C LYS A 151 -11.39 25.84 -29.83
N ASN A 152 -10.26 26.44 -30.17
CA ASN A 152 -10.13 27.80 -30.69
C ASN A 152 -10.70 28.87 -29.74
N LEU A 153 -10.53 28.66 -28.43
CA LEU A 153 -10.86 29.60 -27.36
C LEU A 153 -9.57 30.24 -26.80
N PRO A 154 -9.64 31.42 -26.16
CA PRO A 154 -8.48 32.21 -25.74
C PRO A 154 -7.57 31.53 -24.70
N GLY A 155 -8.07 30.62 -23.88
CA GLY A 155 -7.24 29.85 -22.94
C GLY A 155 -6.55 30.72 -21.88
N ASP A 156 -7.28 31.68 -21.32
CA ASP A 156 -6.84 32.67 -20.34
C ASP A 156 -7.25 32.33 -18.89
N ILE A 157 -7.53 31.05 -18.60
CA ILE A 157 -7.94 30.61 -17.26
C ILE A 157 -6.78 30.82 -16.28
N THR A 158 -7.07 31.48 -15.15
CA THR A 158 -6.10 31.70 -14.07
C THR A 158 -6.25 30.69 -12.93
N THR A 159 -5.27 30.65 -12.02
CA THR A 159 -5.34 29.87 -10.78
C THR A 159 -6.51 30.30 -9.90
N GLU A 160 -6.79 31.59 -9.84
CA GLU A 160 -7.91 32.16 -9.10
C GLU A 160 -9.25 31.71 -9.71
N ASP A 161 -9.36 31.71 -11.04
CA ASP A 161 -10.57 31.24 -11.73
C ASP A 161 -10.82 29.75 -11.44
N MET A 162 -9.76 28.93 -11.44
CA MET A 162 -9.87 27.50 -11.13
C MET A 162 -10.24 27.27 -9.66
N LYS A 163 -9.63 28.02 -8.72
CA LYS A 163 -10.00 27.99 -7.30
C LYS A 163 -11.45 28.44 -7.09
N CYS A 164 -11.90 29.47 -7.79
CA CYS A 164 -13.29 29.95 -7.78
C CYS A 164 -14.25 28.89 -8.34
N PHE A 165 -13.92 28.26 -9.46
CA PHE A 165 -14.71 27.19 -10.07
C PHE A 165 -14.90 26.00 -9.12
N ILE A 166 -13.83 25.54 -8.49
CA ILE A 166 -13.89 24.48 -7.46
C ILE A 166 -14.75 24.93 -6.27
N GLY A 167 -14.60 26.18 -5.83
CA GLY A 167 -15.44 26.77 -4.78
C GLY A 167 -16.94 26.73 -5.11
N ILE A 168 -17.32 27.08 -6.35
CA ILE A 168 -18.72 27.00 -6.81
C ILE A 168 -19.23 25.56 -6.78
N LEU A 169 -18.41 24.59 -7.20
CA LEU A 169 -18.77 23.17 -7.14
C LEU A 169 -19.01 22.71 -5.69
N LEU A 170 -18.14 23.11 -4.77
CA LEU A 170 -18.28 22.78 -3.34
C LEU A 170 -19.54 23.40 -2.72
N VAL A 171 -19.87 24.64 -3.06
CA VAL A 171 -21.12 25.28 -2.61
C VAL A 171 -22.34 24.53 -3.15
N ARG A 172 -22.28 24.11 -4.43
CA ARG A 172 -23.36 23.34 -5.07
C ARG A 172 -23.57 21.95 -4.44
N ILE A 173 -22.52 21.32 -3.91
CA ILE A 173 -22.57 20.00 -3.24
C ILE A 173 -23.20 20.07 -1.84
N ASN A 174 -23.47 21.27 -1.32
CA ASN A 174 -24.11 21.49 -0.03
C ASN A 174 -25.60 21.88 -0.11
N PRO A 175 -26.51 21.17 -0.84
CA PRO A 175 -27.92 21.35 -0.57
C PRO A 175 -28.19 20.79 0.83
N LYS A 176 -28.76 21.63 1.69
CA LYS A 176 -29.30 21.18 2.96
C LYS A 176 -30.65 20.53 2.71
N GLN A 177 -30.88 19.40 3.34
CA GLN A 177 -32.17 18.72 3.31
C GLN A 177 -32.71 18.58 4.74
N SER A 178 -34.03 18.59 4.87
CA SER A 178 -34.67 18.31 6.15
C SER A 178 -34.72 16.80 6.40
N ALA A 179 -34.19 16.37 7.55
CA ALA A 179 -34.26 14.97 7.97
C ALA A 179 -34.91 14.84 9.35
N LYS A 180 -35.69 13.77 9.51
CA LYS A 180 -36.28 13.41 10.80
C LYS A 180 -35.25 12.63 11.62
N ARG A 181 -34.84 13.17 12.76
CA ARG A 181 -33.90 12.55 13.69
C ARG A 181 -34.52 12.46 15.07
N PHE A 182 -34.27 11.37 15.77
CA PHE A 182 -34.76 11.19 17.13
C PHE A 182 -33.87 11.97 18.10
N SER A 183 -34.46 12.92 18.83
CA SER A 183 -33.77 13.63 19.92
C SER A 183 -33.90 12.83 21.21
N GLN A 184 -32.76 12.43 21.80
CA GLN A 184 -32.76 11.71 23.07
C GLN A 184 -33.20 12.58 24.24
N SER A 185 -32.90 13.88 24.22
CA SER A 185 -33.28 14.83 25.28
C SER A 185 -34.78 15.12 25.28
N GLU A 186 -35.37 15.29 24.09
CA GLU A 186 -36.80 15.57 23.94
C GLU A 186 -37.67 14.31 23.78
N LYS A 187 -37.03 13.12 23.66
CA LYS A 187 -37.66 11.81 23.42
C LYS A 187 -38.68 11.82 22.26
N ARG A 188 -38.43 12.62 21.23
CA ARG A 188 -39.30 12.73 20.06
C ARG A 188 -38.48 12.93 18.80
N ASN A 189 -39.11 12.68 17.65
CA ASN A 189 -38.51 12.99 16.36
C ASN A 189 -38.62 14.49 16.08
N ILE A 190 -37.46 15.11 15.84
CA ILE A 190 -37.33 16.50 15.42
C ILE A 190 -36.85 16.55 13.98
N VAL A 191 -37.20 17.63 13.27
CA VAL A 191 -36.71 17.89 11.91
C VAL A 191 -35.47 18.75 12.03
N ILE A 192 -34.34 18.25 11.55
CA ILE A 192 -33.04 18.94 11.55
C ILE A 192 -32.60 19.12 10.09
N GLU A 193 -31.98 20.26 9.78
CA GLU A 193 -31.27 20.44 8.51
C GLU A 193 -29.98 19.62 8.51
N GLU A 194 -29.85 18.70 7.58
CA GLU A 194 -28.63 17.93 7.36
C GLU A 194 -28.07 18.15 5.95
N PRO A 195 -26.74 18.02 5.75
CA PRO A 195 -26.17 18.06 4.42
C PRO A 195 -26.61 16.84 3.60
N HIS A 196 -26.98 17.05 2.33
CA HIS A 196 -27.43 15.98 1.43
C HIS A 196 -26.44 14.81 1.28
N MET A 197 -25.13 15.05 1.44
CA MET A 197 -24.12 13.99 1.44
C MET A 197 -24.36 12.93 2.53
N VAL A 198 -24.88 13.34 3.70
CA VAL A 198 -25.22 12.44 4.81
C VAL A 198 -26.44 11.57 4.44
N SER A 199 -27.38 12.11 3.66
CA SER A 199 -28.50 11.36 3.07
C SER A 199 -28.01 10.18 2.23
N ILE A 200 -27.08 10.50 1.32
CA ILE A 200 -26.52 9.56 0.36
C ILE A 200 -25.78 8.46 1.13
N TYR A 201 -24.93 8.83 2.09
CA TYR A 201 -24.24 7.87 2.93
C TYR A 201 -25.22 6.92 3.62
N ASN A 202 -26.21 7.45 4.35
CA ASN A 202 -27.22 6.63 5.04
C ASN A 202 -28.01 5.72 4.08
N LYS A 203 -28.28 6.16 2.85
CA LYS A 203 -28.97 5.37 1.83
C LYS A 203 -28.15 4.14 1.40
N TYR A 204 -26.82 4.26 1.37
CA TYR A 204 -25.91 3.18 0.94
C TYR A 204 -25.21 2.45 2.10
N MET A 205 -25.50 2.82 3.36
CA MET A 205 -24.90 2.22 4.57
C MET A 205 -24.98 0.70 4.63
N GLY A 206 -26.10 0.11 4.18
CA GLY A 206 -26.25 -1.35 4.21
C GLY A 206 -25.22 -2.11 3.36
N GLY A 207 -24.61 -1.46 2.35
CA GLY A 207 -23.50 -2.04 1.60
C GLY A 207 -22.18 -2.04 2.38
N VAL A 208 -21.94 -0.98 3.17
CA VAL A 208 -20.80 -0.87 4.08
C VAL A 208 -20.92 -1.88 5.21
N ASP A 209 -22.12 -1.98 5.82
CA ASP A 209 -22.39 -2.97 6.89
C ASP A 209 -22.14 -4.40 6.41
N ARG A 210 -22.53 -4.72 5.17
CA ARG A 210 -22.31 -6.05 4.57
C ARG A 210 -20.83 -6.30 4.25
N SER A 211 -20.08 -5.26 3.89
CA SER A 211 -18.63 -5.33 3.75
C SER A 211 -17.96 -5.65 5.09
N ASP A 212 -18.36 -4.96 6.16
CA ASP A 212 -17.85 -5.19 7.51
C ASP A 212 -18.20 -6.62 8.02
N GLU A 213 -19.40 -7.10 7.72
CA GLU A 213 -19.81 -8.48 7.98
C GLU A 213 -18.91 -9.48 7.25
N ASN A 214 -18.65 -9.27 5.96
CA ASN A 214 -17.75 -10.13 5.17
C ASN A 214 -16.32 -10.10 5.75
N ILE A 215 -15.78 -8.93 6.08
CA ILE A 215 -14.46 -8.79 6.71
C ILE A 215 -14.39 -9.57 8.03
N SER A 216 -15.46 -9.55 8.82
CA SER A 216 -15.58 -10.34 10.05
C SER A 216 -15.51 -11.85 9.78
N HIS A 217 -16.16 -12.33 8.71
CA HIS A 217 -16.11 -13.74 8.31
C HIS A 217 -14.72 -14.19 7.84
N TYR A 218 -13.95 -13.30 7.20
CA TYR A 218 -12.58 -13.58 6.75
C TYR A 218 -11.51 -13.20 7.79
N ARG A 219 -11.89 -12.92 9.04
CA ARG A 219 -10.96 -12.49 10.06
C ARG A 219 -9.92 -13.57 10.35
N ILE A 220 -8.67 -13.27 10.02
CA ILE A 220 -7.53 -14.15 10.26
C ILE A 220 -7.37 -14.32 11.77
N GLY A 221 -7.42 -15.56 12.25
CA GLY A 221 -7.15 -15.88 13.65
C GLY A 221 -5.67 -15.68 13.95
N ILE A 222 -5.33 -14.58 14.63
CA ILE A 222 -3.96 -14.30 15.09
C ILE A 222 -3.64 -15.29 16.22
N ARG A 223 -2.56 -16.06 16.06
CA ARG A 223 -2.04 -16.93 17.13
C ARG A 223 -0.69 -16.39 17.57
N GLU A 224 -0.54 -16.14 18.86
CA GLU A 224 0.73 -15.71 19.42
C GLU A 224 1.62 -16.92 19.73
N LYS A 225 2.91 -16.77 19.43
CA LYS A 225 3.95 -17.74 19.72
C LYS A 225 4.69 -17.32 20.99
N MET A 226 4.25 -17.78 22.16
CA MET A 226 4.93 -17.44 23.42
C MET A 226 6.08 -18.42 23.75
N PRO A 227 7.18 -17.93 24.35
CA PRO A 227 8.18 -18.78 24.98
C PRO A 227 7.55 -19.56 26.14
N LYS A 228 7.94 -20.82 26.35
CA LYS A 228 7.56 -21.55 27.56
C LYS A 228 8.28 -20.90 28.76
N GLU A 229 7.51 -20.54 29.79
CA GLU A 229 8.01 -19.88 31.00
C GLU A 229 9.20 -20.64 31.60
N GLY A 230 10.32 -19.92 31.73
CA GLY A 230 11.59 -20.46 32.19
C GLY A 230 12.75 -19.60 31.70
N LEU A 231 13.02 -18.53 32.45
CA LEU A 231 14.25 -17.70 32.44
C LEU A 231 14.27 -16.44 31.54
N ALA A 232 14.26 -15.30 32.25
CA ALA A 232 14.69 -13.93 31.90
C ALA A 232 14.01 -13.22 30.71
N ASP A 233 13.65 -11.96 30.96
CA ASP A 233 13.03 -11.03 30.01
C ASP A 233 13.79 -10.98 28.67
N PRO A 234 13.11 -11.15 27.52
CA PRO A 234 13.77 -11.05 26.22
C PRO A 234 13.94 -9.57 25.82
N PRO A 235 15.05 -9.19 25.16
CA PRO A 235 15.15 -7.91 24.51
C PRO A 235 14.13 -7.85 23.36
N ILE A 236 13.66 -6.64 23.07
CA ILE A 236 12.68 -6.28 22.04
C ILE A 236 13.02 -7.05 20.75
N MET A 237 12.24 -8.09 20.43
CA MET A 237 12.41 -8.90 19.21
C MET A 237 11.38 -8.47 18.18
N ASN A 238 11.86 -8.24 16.95
CA ASN A 238 11.05 -8.03 15.75
C ASN A 238 9.91 -9.06 15.65
N MET A 239 8.70 -8.54 15.49
CA MET A 239 7.46 -9.31 15.49
C MET A 239 7.31 -10.03 14.14
N LEU A 240 7.64 -11.33 14.08
CA LEU A 240 7.37 -12.16 12.91
C LEU A 240 5.92 -12.67 12.97
N ILE A 241 5.02 -12.04 12.21
CA ILE A 241 3.63 -12.47 12.04
C ILE A 241 3.59 -13.58 10.98
N VAL A 242 3.26 -14.81 11.38
CA VAL A 242 3.03 -15.91 10.44
C VAL A 242 1.52 -16.04 10.23
N VAL A 243 1.05 -15.58 9.06
CA VAL A 243 -0.33 -15.75 8.60
C VAL A 243 -0.47 -17.16 8.03
N LYS A 244 -1.39 -17.96 8.57
CA LYS A 244 -1.77 -19.24 7.97
C LYS A 244 -3.20 -19.12 7.49
N THR A 245 -3.38 -19.02 6.18
CA THR A 245 -4.68 -19.16 5.52
C THR A 245 -5.18 -20.60 5.68
N LYS A 246 -6.49 -20.76 5.80
CA LYS A 246 -7.15 -22.08 5.83
C LYS A 246 -7.28 -22.62 4.42
#